data_AF-A0A9J5WGQ9-F1
#
_entry.id   AF-A0A9J5WGQ9-F1
#
_cell.length_a   1.000
_cell.length_b   1.000
_cell.length_c   1.000
_cell.angle_alpha   90.00
_cell.angle_beta   90.00
_cell.angle_gamma   90.00
#
_symmetry.space_group_name_H-M   'P 1'
#
loop_
_entity.id
_entity.type
_entity.pdbx_description
1 polymer ?
#
loop_
_entity_poly.entity_id
_entity_poly.type
_entity_poly.pdbx_seq_one_letter_code
_entity_poly.pdbx_strand_id
1 'polypeptide(L)'
;MANGDVNNTKKLHIVMFPWLAFGHIIPFLELSKFIARKGHKISFISTPRNIDRLPKIPSEFSNSITFVKIPLPKIDGLPKDVEATIDIITSEEMTYLKKAMDGMEKDVTNFLEKNSPDWIIQDFVQYWLAPISKRLGISRIFYSIINAWFISFFGSFENMINTNNCTSSPKLEDFLVPPKWIPFETKAAYRLHEARWMVESSQKNVSGVSDIYRSGVTIRGLDAIIVRHCHEFEGQWLKLLEDLHHMPVLPTGLMPPLVESSSDEKNESWISIKEWLDEKPKGSIVYVALGSEVTVGQSEINELAHGLELSGSPFFWVLRKPTRSGNTDLIELPDGFEERTKDQGIVWKSWVPQLKILSHESIGGFLTHCGWSSIIEGLMFGHPLIMLPFLVDQGLNARILEDKGVGIDVPRNEEDGSYTSDSVANSVKLVMVGNDGKIIREKAKEMSSIFNNKELHDKYIENLIKFLENHRKGKN
;
A
#
# COMPACT_ATOMS: atom_id res chain seq x y z
N MET A 1 -41.18 31.50 13.91
CA MET A 1 -40.34 31.86 12.75
C MET A 1 -39.03 31.13 12.93
N ALA A 2 -38.75 30.18 12.05
CA ALA A 2 -37.52 29.40 12.06
C ALA A 2 -36.39 30.26 11.49
N ASN A 3 -35.35 30.50 12.29
CA ASN A 3 -34.04 30.87 11.76
C ASN A 3 -33.19 29.61 11.77
N GLY A 4 -32.93 29.09 10.57
CA GLY A 4 -32.04 27.97 10.36
C GLY A 4 -30.62 28.35 10.73
N ASP A 5 -30.04 27.58 11.64
CA ASP A 5 -28.59 27.48 11.78
C ASP A 5 -28.04 26.86 10.50
N VAL A 6 -27.55 27.72 9.61
CA VAL A 6 -26.62 27.30 8.57
C VAL A 6 -25.34 26.93 9.31
N ASN A 7 -25.11 25.62 9.51
CA ASN A 7 -23.86 25.06 10.02
C ASN A 7 -22.68 25.71 9.28
N ASN A 8 -22.00 26.65 9.92
CA ASN A 8 -20.80 27.28 9.41
C ASN A 8 -19.64 26.29 9.59
N THR A 9 -19.60 25.24 8.78
CA THR A 9 -18.51 24.26 8.75
C THR A 9 -17.20 24.98 8.50
N LYS A 10 -16.29 24.96 9.48
CA LYS A 10 -15.01 25.67 9.40
C LYS A 10 -14.16 25.07 8.29
N LYS A 11 -13.92 25.84 7.23
CA LYS A 11 -13.06 25.43 6.11
C LYS A 11 -11.60 25.31 6.55
N LEU A 12 -11.16 24.08 6.81
CA LEU A 12 -9.76 23.72 7.06
C LEU A 12 -8.88 23.87 5.82
N HIS A 13 -7.61 24.20 6.03
CA HIS A 13 -6.51 24.01 5.08
C HIS A 13 -5.60 22.89 5.57
N ILE A 14 -5.50 21.81 4.78
CA ILE A 14 -4.78 20.59 5.13
C ILE A 14 -3.66 20.36 4.12
N VAL A 15 -2.46 20.08 4.61
CA VAL A 15 -1.32 19.65 3.79
C VAL A 15 -1.24 18.14 3.76
N MET A 16 -1.05 17.57 2.58
CA MET A 16 -0.81 16.15 2.36
C MET A 16 0.64 15.97 1.92
N PHE A 17 1.40 15.12 2.61
CA PHE A 17 2.81 14.89 2.30
C PHE A 17 3.17 13.40 2.36
N PRO A 18 2.80 12.62 1.32
CA PRO A 18 3.07 11.18 1.25
C PRO A 18 4.56 10.86 1.06
N TRP A 19 4.94 9.62 1.36
CA TRP A 19 6.18 9.03 0.86
C TRP A 19 6.18 8.94 -0.67
N LEU A 20 7.35 9.00 -1.30
CA LEU A 20 7.55 9.03 -2.75
C LEU A 20 7.38 7.64 -3.42
N ALA A 21 6.33 6.93 -3.05
CA ALA A 21 5.92 5.64 -3.60
C ALA A 21 4.48 5.75 -4.09
N PHE A 22 4.16 5.22 -5.28
CA PHE A 22 2.79 5.35 -5.81
C PHE A 22 1.77 4.57 -4.98
N GLY A 23 2.21 3.49 -4.33
CA GLY A 23 1.42 2.81 -3.30
C GLY A 23 0.98 3.72 -2.14
N HIS A 24 1.71 4.81 -1.86
CA HIS A 24 1.39 5.81 -0.83
C HIS A 24 0.72 7.07 -1.42
N ILE A 25 1.27 7.61 -2.51
CA ILE A 25 0.80 8.85 -3.13
C ILE A 25 -0.67 8.73 -3.57
N ILE A 26 -1.06 7.61 -4.17
CA ILE A 26 -2.42 7.42 -4.69
C ILE A 26 -3.47 7.39 -3.55
N PRO A 27 -3.31 6.60 -2.47
CA PRO A 27 -4.23 6.66 -1.33
C PRO A 27 -4.30 8.03 -0.64
N PHE A 28 -3.20 8.77 -0.53
CA PHE A 28 -3.23 10.14 -0.04
C PHE A 28 -4.05 11.06 -0.96
N LEU A 29 -3.93 10.89 -2.28
CA LEU A 29 -4.71 11.67 -3.25
C LEU A 29 -6.19 11.32 -3.18
N GLU A 30 -6.54 10.05 -3.00
CA GLU A 30 -7.94 9.65 -2.81
C GLU A 30 -8.52 10.25 -1.52
N LEU A 31 -7.78 10.19 -0.40
CA LEU A 31 -8.22 10.83 0.85
C LEU A 31 -8.39 12.35 0.67
N SER A 32 -7.50 12.98 -0.10
CA SER A 32 -7.60 14.40 -0.44
C SER A 32 -8.90 14.74 -1.16
N LYS A 33 -9.35 13.90 -2.11
CA LYS A 33 -10.63 14.08 -2.80
C LYS A 33 -11.80 13.98 -1.84
N PHE A 34 -11.81 13.01 -0.94
CA PHE A 34 -12.87 12.87 0.07
C PHE A 34 -12.98 14.09 0.97
N ILE A 35 -11.84 14.59 1.47
CA ILE A 35 -11.81 15.78 2.32
C ILE A 35 -12.22 17.04 1.53
N ALA A 36 -11.76 17.18 0.28
CA ALA A 36 -12.11 18.29 -0.59
C ALA A 36 -13.61 18.33 -0.93
N ARG A 37 -14.28 17.18 -1.10
CA ARG A 37 -15.75 17.08 -1.30
C ARG A 37 -16.54 17.73 -0.17
N LYS A 38 -15.99 17.76 1.04
CA LYS A 38 -16.63 18.35 2.23
C LYS A 38 -16.26 19.82 2.41
N GLY A 39 -15.65 20.44 1.41
CA GLY A 39 -15.42 21.89 1.31
C GLY A 39 -14.06 22.36 1.84
N HIS A 40 -13.22 21.47 2.33
CA HIS A 40 -11.88 21.79 2.85
C HIS A 40 -10.87 22.01 1.72
N LYS A 41 -9.81 22.77 2.02
CA LYS A 41 -8.71 23.06 1.09
C LYS A 41 -7.55 22.08 1.33
N ILE A 42 -7.02 21.51 0.25
CA ILE A 42 -5.86 20.63 0.25
C ILE A 42 -4.68 21.29 -0.47
N SER A 43 -3.51 21.22 0.14
CA SER A 43 -2.23 21.38 -0.55
C SER A 43 -1.51 20.04 -0.57
N PHE A 44 -1.36 19.46 -1.76
CA PHE A 44 -0.78 18.13 -1.93
C PHE A 44 0.67 18.27 -2.39
N ILE A 45 1.61 18.02 -1.48
CA ILE A 45 3.05 18.17 -1.71
C ILE A 45 3.60 16.87 -2.29
N SER A 46 4.31 17.00 -3.41
CA SER A 46 5.15 15.94 -3.96
C SER A 46 6.19 16.55 -4.90
N THR A 47 7.10 15.74 -5.40
CA THR A 47 8.10 16.18 -6.39
C THR A 47 7.46 16.45 -7.76
N PRO A 48 8.08 17.29 -8.62
CA PRO A 48 7.52 17.67 -9.91
C PRO A 48 7.12 16.49 -10.80
N ARG A 49 8.01 15.49 -10.97
CA ARG A 49 7.78 14.35 -11.86
C ARG A 49 6.68 13.43 -11.33
N ASN A 50 6.60 13.28 -10.01
CA ASN A 50 5.54 12.50 -9.39
C ASN A 50 4.18 13.17 -9.57
N ILE A 51 4.08 14.50 -9.41
CA ILE A 51 2.85 15.23 -9.71
C ILE A 51 2.45 15.08 -11.18
N ASP A 52 3.41 15.13 -12.11
CA ASP A 52 3.13 14.99 -13.54
C ASP A 52 2.71 13.57 -13.96
N ARG A 53 3.02 12.56 -13.14
CA ARG A 53 2.58 11.17 -13.30
C ARG A 53 1.18 10.89 -12.71
N LEU A 54 0.64 11.80 -11.89
CA LEU A 54 -0.67 11.61 -11.26
C LEU A 54 -1.81 11.83 -12.25
N PRO A 55 -2.97 11.20 -12.02
CA PRO A 55 -4.17 11.50 -12.79
C PRO A 55 -4.54 12.98 -12.62
N LYS A 56 -5.08 13.56 -13.69
CA LYS A 56 -5.58 14.95 -13.64
C LYS A 56 -6.67 15.06 -12.58
N ILE A 57 -6.62 16.14 -11.80
CA ILE A 57 -7.66 16.44 -10.83
C ILE A 57 -8.97 16.75 -11.57
N PRO A 58 -10.09 16.09 -11.25
CA PRO A 58 -11.41 16.44 -11.77
C PRO A 58 -11.74 17.93 -11.54
N SER A 59 -12.44 18.55 -12.49
CA SER A 59 -12.75 19.99 -12.43
C SER A 59 -13.50 20.40 -11.15
N GLU A 60 -14.31 19.50 -10.58
CA GLU A 60 -15.00 19.68 -9.29
C GLU A 60 -14.04 19.98 -8.11
N PHE A 61 -12.79 19.53 -8.17
CA PHE A 61 -11.79 19.73 -7.12
C PHE A 61 -10.77 20.82 -7.43
N SER A 62 -10.85 21.46 -8.61
CA SER A 62 -9.85 22.44 -9.07
C SER A 62 -9.65 23.62 -8.10
N ASN A 63 -10.69 24.02 -7.37
CA ASN A 63 -10.64 25.10 -6.38
C ASN A 63 -10.30 24.63 -4.96
N SER A 64 -10.26 23.31 -4.73
CA SER A 64 -10.09 22.72 -3.40
C SER A 64 -8.77 21.97 -3.25
N ILE A 65 -8.21 21.39 -4.32
CA ILE A 65 -6.94 20.67 -4.29
C ILE A 65 -5.90 21.42 -5.12
N THR A 66 -4.78 21.80 -4.49
CA THR A 66 -3.64 22.40 -5.16
C THR A 66 -2.44 21.46 -5.08
N PHE A 67 -1.91 21.04 -6.23
CA PHE A 67 -0.63 20.35 -6.29
C PHE A 67 0.52 21.31 -6.04
N VAL A 68 1.39 20.97 -5.09
CA VAL A 68 2.55 21.75 -4.69
C VAL A 68 3.80 20.97 -5.07
N LYS A 69 4.45 21.41 -6.15
CA LYS A 69 5.68 20.82 -6.66
C LYS A 69 6.88 21.35 -5.88
N ILE A 70 7.51 20.51 -5.06
CA ILE A 70 8.76 20.83 -4.36
C ILE A 70 9.87 19.96 -4.95
N PRO A 71 10.90 20.53 -5.60
CA PRO A 71 11.99 19.75 -6.19
C PRO A 71 12.73 18.91 -5.15
N LEU A 72 13.09 17.69 -5.53
CA LEU A 72 13.98 16.86 -4.74
C LEU A 72 15.41 17.44 -4.83
N PRO A 73 16.13 17.62 -3.71
CA PRO A 73 17.52 18.08 -3.76
C PRO A 73 18.40 17.04 -4.46
N LYS A 74 19.44 17.53 -5.14
CA LYS A 74 20.43 16.65 -5.78
C LYS A 74 21.33 16.04 -4.71
N ILE A 75 21.41 14.72 -4.68
CA ILE A 75 22.24 13.93 -3.77
C ILE A 75 23.18 13.07 -4.60
N ASP A 76 24.48 13.10 -4.29
CA ASP A 76 25.45 12.18 -4.89
C ASP A 76 25.05 10.73 -4.58
N GLY A 77 24.99 9.88 -5.62
CA GLY A 77 24.49 8.51 -5.52
C GLY A 77 23.02 8.33 -5.94
N LEU A 78 22.25 9.42 -6.10
CA LEU A 78 20.89 9.37 -6.65
C LEU A 78 20.88 9.92 -8.10
N PRO A 79 20.52 9.10 -9.11
CA PRO A 79 20.42 9.58 -10.48
C PRO A 79 19.37 10.69 -10.62
N LYS A 80 19.62 11.64 -11.53
CA LYS A 80 18.88 12.92 -11.64
C LYS A 80 17.38 12.77 -11.90
N ASP A 81 16.97 11.65 -12.46
CA ASP A 81 15.63 11.36 -12.90
C ASP A 81 14.88 10.40 -11.95
N VAL A 82 15.50 10.01 -10.83
CA VAL A 82 14.84 9.26 -9.75
C VAL A 82 14.10 10.24 -8.84
N GLU A 83 12.77 10.15 -8.82
CA GLU A 83 11.94 10.90 -7.88
C GLU A 83 10.94 10.02 -7.11
N ALA A 84 10.84 8.72 -7.44
CA ALA A 84 9.96 7.77 -6.76
C ALA A 84 10.57 6.37 -6.64
N THR A 85 9.98 5.52 -5.78
CA THR A 85 10.38 4.11 -5.61
C THR A 85 10.34 3.31 -6.90
N ILE A 86 9.41 3.61 -7.81
CA ILE A 86 9.30 2.95 -9.13
C ILE A 86 10.48 3.27 -10.07
N ASP A 87 11.26 4.31 -9.77
CA ASP A 87 12.47 4.67 -10.51
C ASP A 87 13.72 3.95 -9.97
N ILE A 88 13.61 3.29 -8.82
CA ILE A 88 14.73 2.64 -8.11
C ILE A 88 15.05 1.30 -8.74
N ILE A 89 16.35 1.03 -8.92
CA ILE A 89 16.89 -0.23 -9.43
C ILE A 89 17.64 -0.97 -8.32
N THR A 90 18.35 -0.25 -7.45
CA THR A 90 19.17 -0.85 -6.39
C THR A 90 18.67 -0.49 -5.00
N SER A 91 18.92 -1.36 -4.02
CA SER A 91 18.63 -1.07 -2.61
C SER A 91 19.38 0.17 -2.10
N GLU A 92 20.56 0.47 -2.65
CA GLU A 92 21.34 1.66 -2.28
C GLU A 92 20.66 2.96 -2.76
N GLU A 93 20.15 3.00 -4.00
CA GLU A 93 19.38 4.15 -4.52
C GLU A 93 18.18 4.49 -3.62
N MET A 94 17.50 3.49 -3.05
CA MET A 94 16.40 3.69 -2.08
C MET A 94 16.85 4.50 -0.86
N THR A 95 18.07 4.26 -0.38
CA THR A 95 18.62 4.97 0.79
C THR A 95 18.98 6.42 0.44
N TYR A 96 19.48 6.68 -0.78
CA TYR A 96 19.71 8.03 -1.27
C TYR A 96 18.40 8.80 -1.53
N LEU A 97 17.35 8.13 -2.00
CA LEU A 97 16.03 8.74 -2.16
C LEU A 97 15.47 9.24 -0.81
N LYS A 98 15.63 8.45 0.25
CA LYS A 98 15.26 8.86 1.62
C LYS A 98 16.07 10.07 2.09
N LYS A 99 17.39 10.06 1.86
CA LYS A 99 18.26 11.20 2.17
C LYS A 99 17.86 12.46 1.39
N ALA A 100 17.45 12.30 0.14
CA ALA A 100 16.97 13.42 -0.67
C ALA A 100 15.63 13.96 -0.15
N MET A 101 14.72 13.07 0.29
CA MET A 101 13.47 13.46 0.97
C MET A 101 13.74 14.26 2.25
N ASP A 102 14.77 13.91 3.02
CA ASP A 102 15.19 14.69 4.19
C ASP A 102 15.64 16.11 3.82
N GLY A 103 16.37 16.24 2.71
CA GLY A 103 16.82 17.54 2.22
C GLY A 103 15.70 18.47 1.73
N MET A 104 14.45 18.00 1.63
CA MET A 104 13.28 18.86 1.35
C MET A 104 12.85 19.72 2.55
N GLU A 105 13.45 19.51 3.73
CA GLU A 105 13.10 20.19 4.99
C GLU A 105 12.91 21.70 4.84
N LYS A 106 13.89 22.38 4.23
CA LYS A 106 13.89 23.84 4.10
C LYS A 106 12.71 24.35 3.26
N ASP A 107 12.49 23.75 2.10
CA ASP A 107 11.45 24.22 1.17
C ASP A 107 10.04 23.90 1.67
N VAL A 108 9.87 22.74 2.33
CA VAL A 108 8.63 22.40 3.02
C VAL A 108 8.38 23.38 4.18
N THR A 109 9.40 23.72 4.97
CA THR A 109 9.28 24.71 6.05
C THR A 109 8.82 26.05 5.54
N ASN A 110 9.47 26.59 4.50
CA ASN A 110 9.09 27.86 3.88
C ASN A 110 7.64 27.83 3.38
N PHE A 111 7.21 26.70 2.79
CA PHE A 111 5.84 26.52 2.35
C PHE A 111 4.85 26.56 3.52
N LEU A 112 5.15 25.86 4.63
CA LEU A 112 4.28 25.81 5.81
C LEU A 112 4.19 27.18 6.50
N GLU A 113 5.30 27.91 6.62
CA GLU A 113 5.32 29.28 7.17
C GLU A 113 4.44 30.22 6.35
N LYS A 114 4.60 30.20 5.01
CA LYS A 114 3.84 31.07 4.11
C LYS A 114 2.34 30.79 4.10
N ASN A 115 1.94 29.53 4.22
CA ASN A 115 0.55 29.12 4.03
C ASN A 115 -0.22 28.91 5.35
N SER A 116 0.47 28.64 6.46
CA SER A 116 -0.12 28.44 7.78
C SER A 116 -1.34 27.49 7.79
N PRO A 117 -1.18 26.23 7.33
CA PRO A 117 -2.28 25.25 7.29
C PRO A 117 -2.74 24.87 8.71
N ASP A 118 -3.97 24.37 8.83
CA ASP A 118 -4.51 23.87 10.10
C ASP A 118 -3.91 22.49 10.45
N TRP A 119 -3.71 21.65 9.44
CA TRP A 119 -3.19 20.28 9.61
C TRP A 119 -2.12 19.94 8.58
N ILE A 120 -1.20 19.08 8.98
CA ILE A 120 -0.37 18.29 8.06
C ILE A 120 -0.64 16.80 8.29
N ILE A 121 -0.98 16.10 7.20
CA ILE A 121 -1.08 14.65 7.13
C ILE A 121 0.17 14.16 6.41
N GLN A 122 1.05 13.48 7.13
CA GLN A 122 2.36 13.04 6.66
C GLN A 122 2.50 11.51 6.70
N ASP A 123 3.54 11.01 6.05
CA ASP A 123 3.92 9.60 6.02
C ASP A 123 5.05 9.30 7.02
N PHE A 124 5.57 8.07 7.02
CA PHE A 124 6.55 7.63 8.03
C PHE A 124 7.94 8.28 7.88
N VAL A 125 8.32 8.70 6.67
CA VAL A 125 9.70 9.09 6.32
C VAL A 125 10.08 10.46 6.84
N GLN A 126 9.13 11.39 6.99
CA GLN A 126 9.40 12.80 7.30
C GLN A 126 9.59 13.07 8.81
N TYR A 127 10.50 12.33 9.43
CA TYR A 127 10.73 12.36 10.88
C TYR A 127 11.18 13.75 11.41
N TRP A 128 11.79 14.58 10.55
CA TRP A 128 12.22 15.95 10.84
C TRP A 128 11.05 16.96 10.94
N LEU A 129 9.86 16.59 10.48
CA LEU A 129 8.74 17.53 10.30
C LEU A 129 8.01 17.89 11.60
N ALA A 130 7.97 16.99 12.57
CA ALA A 130 7.28 17.19 13.85
C ALA A 130 7.75 18.43 14.65
N PRO A 131 9.06 18.66 14.87
CA PRO A 131 9.52 19.87 15.57
C PRO A 131 9.18 21.17 14.82
N ILE A 132 9.20 21.14 13.49
CA ILE A 132 8.91 22.30 12.64
C ILE A 132 7.44 22.68 12.74
N SER A 133 6.55 21.73 12.47
CA SER A 133 5.11 21.91 12.57
C SER A 133 4.67 22.28 14.00
N LYS A 134 5.33 21.75 15.04
CA LYS A 134 5.11 22.19 16.43
C LYS A 134 5.43 23.67 16.63
N ARG A 135 6.58 24.15 16.15
CA ARG A 135 6.99 25.56 16.23
C ARG A 135 6.00 26.48 15.50
N LEU A 136 5.44 26.01 14.38
CA LEU A 136 4.47 26.74 13.57
C LEU A 136 3.02 26.63 14.08
N GLY A 137 2.76 25.88 15.16
CA GLY A 137 1.41 25.69 15.70
C GLY A 137 0.50 24.83 14.83
N ILE A 138 1.05 24.02 13.92
CA ILE A 138 0.29 23.17 12.98
C ILE A 138 0.01 21.81 13.63
N SER A 139 -1.24 21.33 13.57
CA SER A 139 -1.59 19.98 14.02
C SER A 139 -1.09 18.91 13.05
N ARG A 140 -0.70 17.73 13.55
CA ARG A 140 -0.06 16.69 12.73
C ARG A 140 -0.72 15.32 12.89
N ILE A 141 -0.85 14.64 11.77
CA ILE A 141 -1.33 13.26 11.68
C ILE A 141 -0.35 12.44 10.85
N PHE A 142 -0.07 11.23 11.29
CA PHE A 142 0.53 10.21 10.45
C PHE A 142 -0.57 9.40 9.79
N TYR A 143 -0.52 9.31 8.46
CA TYR A 143 -1.39 8.42 7.71
C TYR A 143 -0.61 7.16 7.32
N SER A 144 -0.92 6.07 8.02
CA SER A 144 -0.46 4.75 7.63
C SER A 144 -1.29 4.21 6.48
N ILE A 145 -0.66 4.13 5.31
CA ILE A 145 -1.19 3.41 4.14
C ILE A 145 -1.00 1.89 4.27
N ILE A 146 -0.14 1.48 5.20
CA ILE A 146 0.03 0.10 5.66
C ILE A 146 -0.99 -0.16 6.78
N ASN A 147 -1.31 -1.42 7.02
CA ASN A 147 -2.24 -1.88 8.05
C ASN A 147 -1.72 -1.67 9.50
N ALA A 148 -2.65 -1.80 10.46
CA ALA A 148 -2.37 -1.58 11.87
C ALA A 148 -1.41 -2.62 12.46
N TRP A 149 -1.51 -3.89 12.05
CA TRP A 149 -0.64 -4.95 12.57
C TRP A 149 0.83 -4.71 12.21
N PHE A 150 1.14 -4.12 11.06
CA PHE A 150 2.51 -3.78 10.72
C PHE A 150 3.14 -2.81 11.72
N ILE A 151 2.46 -1.71 12.06
CA ILE A 151 2.99 -0.74 13.02
C ILE A 151 3.03 -1.35 14.42
N SER A 152 1.96 -2.03 14.84
CA SER A 152 1.89 -2.72 16.13
C SER A 152 2.97 -3.79 16.28
N PHE A 153 3.45 -4.40 15.19
CA PHE A 153 4.53 -5.38 15.21
C PHE A 153 5.84 -4.78 15.77
N PHE A 154 6.09 -3.48 15.63
CA PHE A 154 7.30 -2.83 16.16
C PHE A 154 7.13 -2.20 17.54
N GLY A 155 5.93 -2.31 18.13
CA GLY A 155 5.65 -1.84 19.48
C GLY A 155 5.45 -0.34 19.57
N SER A 156 5.74 0.22 20.75
CA SER A 156 5.59 1.67 20.98
C SER A 156 6.61 2.48 20.17
N PHE A 157 6.37 3.79 20.03
CA PHE A 157 7.34 4.66 19.37
C PHE A 157 8.68 4.70 20.13
N GLU A 158 8.68 4.43 21.44
CA GLU A 158 9.90 4.33 22.24
C GLU A 158 10.73 3.11 21.85
N ASN A 159 10.07 1.95 21.66
CA ASN A 159 10.71 0.74 21.15
C ASN A 159 11.36 1.02 19.78
N MET A 160 10.60 1.64 18.87
CA MET A 160 11.08 1.99 17.53
C MET A 160 12.28 2.96 17.57
N ILE A 161 12.23 4.01 18.39
CA ILE A 161 13.34 4.99 18.51
C ILE A 161 14.60 4.34 19.09
N ASN A 162 14.43 3.43 20.06
CA ASN A 162 15.56 2.78 20.73
C ASN A 162 16.35 1.84 19.82
N THR A 163 15.78 1.38 18.69
CA THR A 163 16.49 0.55 17.69
C THR A 163 17.73 1.21 17.10
N ASN A 164 17.80 2.54 17.10
CA ASN A 164 18.91 3.30 16.54
C ASN A 164 20.13 3.40 17.49
N ASN A 165 19.95 2.95 18.74
CA ASN A 165 21.01 2.83 19.75
C ASN A 165 21.57 1.40 19.66
N CYS A 166 22.84 1.24 19.27
CA CYS A 166 23.46 -0.06 18.95
C CYS A 166 23.38 -1.15 20.04
N THR A 167 23.03 -0.79 21.28
CA THR A 167 22.81 -1.72 22.41
C THR A 167 21.46 -2.44 22.37
N SER A 168 20.55 -2.02 21.49
CA SER A 168 19.16 -2.50 21.43
C SER A 168 18.70 -2.76 19.98
N SER A 169 19.64 -3.07 19.08
CA SER A 169 19.33 -3.43 17.70
C SER A 169 18.44 -4.69 17.66
N PRO A 170 17.37 -4.70 16.85
CA PRO A 170 16.52 -5.87 16.66
C PRO A 170 17.34 -7.05 16.16
N LYS A 171 17.11 -8.23 16.75
CA LYS A 171 17.73 -9.47 16.32
C LYS A 171 16.79 -10.24 15.41
N LEU A 172 17.35 -11.21 14.69
CA LEU A 172 16.60 -12.02 13.76
C LEU A 172 15.44 -12.76 14.45
N GLU A 173 15.71 -13.33 15.62
CA GLU A 173 14.71 -14.04 16.43
C GLU A 173 13.53 -13.18 16.89
N ASP A 174 13.70 -11.86 16.97
CA ASP A 174 12.63 -10.95 17.38
C ASP A 174 11.53 -10.84 16.31
N PHE A 175 11.85 -11.17 15.05
CA PHE A 175 10.91 -11.11 13.92
C PHE A 175 10.22 -12.45 13.63
N LEU A 176 10.77 -13.58 14.10
CA LEU A 176 10.28 -14.93 13.78
C LEU A 176 9.11 -15.40 14.64
N VAL A 177 8.69 -14.58 15.60
CA VAL A 177 7.58 -14.88 16.51
C VAL A 177 6.72 -13.64 16.71
N PRO A 178 5.44 -13.79 17.08
CA PRO A 178 4.62 -12.67 17.49
C PRO A 178 5.25 -11.88 18.65
N PRO A 179 5.40 -10.55 18.52
CA PRO A 179 5.93 -9.72 19.58
C PRO A 179 5.15 -9.84 20.90
N LYS A 180 5.88 -9.81 22.02
CA LYS A 180 5.34 -10.05 23.38
C LYS A 180 4.27 -9.04 23.84
N TRP A 181 4.22 -7.86 23.22
CA TRP A 181 3.23 -6.83 23.52
C TRP A 181 1.91 -7.03 22.78
N ILE A 182 1.80 -8.03 21.89
CA ILE A 182 0.54 -8.41 21.26
C ILE A 182 -0.22 -9.32 22.24
N PRO A 183 -1.36 -8.90 22.80
CA PRO A 183 -2.01 -9.59 23.91
C PRO A 183 -2.97 -10.71 23.48
N PHE A 184 -3.02 -11.04 22.20
CA PHE A 184 -3.93 -12.01 21.62
C PHE A 184 -3.19 -12.98 20.69
N GLU A 185 -3.77 -14.16 20.45
CA GLU A 185 -3.20 -15.16 19.57
C GLU A 185 -3.15 -14.66 18.12
N THR A 186 -2.01 -14.82 17.47
CA THR A 186 -1.82 -14.40 16.08
C THR A 186 -0.68 -15.16 15.43
N LYS A 187 -0.74 -15.27 14.10
CA LYS A 187 0.36 -15.74 13.25
C LYS A 187 1.23 -14.61 12.70
N ALA A 188 1.07 -13.37 13.18
CA ALA A 188 1.90 -12.23 12.78
C ALA A 188 3.37 -12.47 13.15
N ALA A 189 4.13 -13.00 12.20
CA ALA A 189 5.56 -13.24 12.30
C ALA A 189 6.15 -13.26 10.88
N TYR A 190 7.41 -12.87 10.77
CA TYR A 190 8.18 -12.99 9.54
C TYR A 190 8.78 -14.39 9.40
N ARG A 191 8.94 -14.85 8.17
CA ARG A 191 9.81 -15.98 7.85
C ARG A 191 11.28 -15.57 7.93
N LEU A 192 12.18 -16.55 7.96
CA LEU A 192 13.61 -16.31 8.12
C LEU A 192 14.21 -15.38 7.06
N HIS A 193 13.89 -15.59 5.78
CA HIS A 193 14.34 -14.72 4.68
C HIS A 193 13.77 -13.29 4.79
N GLU A 194 12.52 -13.12 5.21
CA GLU A 194 11.88 -11.81 5.41
C GLU A 194 12.49 -11.08 6.62
N ALA A 195 12.76 -11.82 7.71
CA ALA A 195 13.34 -11.30 8.93
C ALA A 195 14.77 -10.76 8.72
N ARG A 196 15.57 -11.38 7.83
CA ARG A 196 16.90 -10.86 7.45
C ARG A 196 16.80 -9.46 6.87
N TRP A 197 15.86 -9.27 5.95
CA TRP A 197 15.58 -7.95 5.37
C TRP A 197 15.10 -6.95 6.43
N MET A 198 14.26 -7.38 7.37
CA MET A 198 13.82 -6.53 8.48
C MET A 198 14.99 -6.07 9.36
N VAL A 199 15.90 -6.98 9.71
CA VAL A 199 17.11 -6.64 10.48
C VAL A 199 17.99 -5.65 9.71
N GLU A 200 18.20 -5.84 8.40
CA GLU A 200 18.96 -4.92 7.55
C GLU A 200 18.30 -3.53 7.51
N SER A 201 16.97 -3.46 7.32
CA SER A 201 16.21 -2.20 7.31
C SER A 201 16.22 -1.45 8.65
N SER A 202 16.50 -2.18 9.74
CA SER A 202 16.64 -1.64 11.10
C SER A 202 17.98 -0.95 11.33
N GLN A 203 18.94 -1.12 10.43
CA GLN A 203 20.27 -0.51 10.53
C GLN A 203 20.30 0.91 9.93
N LYS A 204 21.27 1.71 10.38
CA LYS A 204 21.52 3.04 9.79
C LYS A 204 21.99 2.87 8.35
N ASN A 205 21.35 3.58 7.43
CA ASN A 205 21.75 3.66 6.03
C ASN A 205 22.42 5.01 5.73
N VAL A 206 22.64 5.34 4.44
CA VAL A 206 23.32 6.57 4.00
C VAL A 206 22.64 7.88 4.47
N SER A 207 21.38 7.81 4.89
CA SER A 207 20.64 8.93 5.48
C SER A 207 20.97 9.17 6.96
N GLY A 208 21.69 8.26 7.61
CA GLY A 208 22.12 8.35 9.01
C GLY A 208 21.16 7.75 10.03
N VAL A 209 19.97 7.31 9.61
CA VAL A 209 18.94 6.70 10.47
C VAL A 209 18.25 5.51 9.78
N SER A 210 17.68 4.60 10.56
CA SER A 210 16.91 3.45 10.06
C SER A 210 15.44 3.81 9.79
N ASP A 211 14.72 2.96 9.04
CA ASP A 211 13.30 3.17 8.73
C ASP A 211 12.40 3.03 9.97
N ILE A 212 12.75 2.11 10.87
CA ILE A 212 12.06 1.94 12.15
C ILE A 212 12.24 3.19 13.00
N TYR A 213 13.45 3.74 13.07
CA TYR A 213 13.71 4.98 13.79
C TYR A 213 12.90 6.16 13.23
N ARG A 214 12.85 6.31 11.90
CA ARG A 214 12.04 7.35 11.23
C ARG A 214 10.58 7.25 11.67
N SER A 215 10.03 6.05 11.62
CA SER A 215 8.64 5.78 12.01
C SER A 215 8.39 6.14 13.48
N GLY A 216 9.27 5.72 14.40
CA GLY A 216 9.15 6.03 15.82
C GLY A 216 9.24 7.53 16.11
N VAL A 217 10.20 8.25 15.52
CA VAL A 217 10.32 9.70 15.71
C VAL A 217 9.15 10.45 15.12
N THR A 218 8.67 10.03 13.94
CA THR A 218 7.43 10.53 13.35
C THR A 218 6.29 10.37 14.33
N ILE A 219 5.99 9.15 14.78
CA ILE A 219 4.84 8.84 15.65
C ILE A 219 4.88 9.65 16.96
N ARG A 220 6.04 9.73 17.62
CA ARG A 220 6.22 10.50 18.87
C ARG A 220 5.77 11.97 18.75
N GLY A 221 5.84 12.55 17.55
CA GLY A 221 5.59 13.97 17.31
C GLY A 221 4.16 14.37 16.98
N LEU A 222 3.23 13.41 16.90
CA LEU A 222 1.90 13.60 16.30
C LEU A 222 0.81 13.91 17.31
N ASP A 223 -0.35 14.31 16.79
CA ASP A 223 -1.58 14.50 17.56
C ASP A 223 -2.58 13.33 17.38
N ALA A 224 -2.48 12.58 16.28
CA ALA A 224 -3.23 11.34 16.04
C ALA A 224 -2.57 10.49 14.93
N ILE A 225 -2.98 9.22 14.85
CA ILE A 225 -2.65 8.31 13.74
C ILE A 225 -3.94 8.04 12.98
N ILE A 226 -3.87 8.06 11.65
CA ILE A 226 -4.94 7.53 10.80
C ILE A 226 -4.41 6.33 10.02
N VAL A 227 -5.24 5.31 9.84
CA VAL A 227 -4.83 4.07 9.18
C VAL A 227 -5.85 3.70 8.12
N ARG A 228 -5.40 3.24 6.95
CA ARG A 228 -6.29 2.70 5.92
C ARG A 228 -6.79 1.31 6.31
N HIS A 229 -7.80 1.29 7.17
CA HIS A 229 -8.28 0.09 7.85
C HIS A 229 -9.75 0.29 8.30
N CYS A 230 -10.43 -0.77 8.74
CA CYS A 230 -11.75 -0.72 9.39
C CYS A 230 -11.81 -1.65 10.63
N HIS A 231 -12.70 -1.37 11.59
CA HIS A 231 -12.86 -2.22 12.78
C HIS A 231 -13.50 -3.57 12.47
N GLU A 232 -14.36 -3.63 11.45
CA GLU A 232 -15.08 -4.83 11.03
C GLU A 232 -14.13 -5.95 10.59
N PHE A 233 -12.96 -5.59 10.04
CA PHE A 233 -11.97 -6.57 9.62
C PHE A 233 -11.01 -6.99 10.74
N GLU A 234 -10.42 -6.03 11.45
CA GLU A 234 -9.39 -6.27 12.48
C GLU A 234 -9.37 -5.14 13.54
N GLY A 235 -10.47 -4.99 14.28
CA GLY A 235 -10.61 -3.95 15.31
C GLY A 235 -9.63 -4.07 16.48
N GLN A 236 -9.19 -5.28 16.83
CA GLN A 236 -8.23 -5.52 17.92
C GLN A 236 -6.84 -4.91 17.63
N TRP A 237 -6.40 -4.91 16.37
CA TRP A 237 -5.14 -4.30 15.97
C TRP A 237 -5.19 -2.78 16.02
N LEU A 238 -6.31 -2.18 15.62
CA LEU A 238 -6.53 -0.74 15.77
C LEU A 238 -6.49 -0.34 17.25
N LYS A 239 -7.10 -1.16 18.12
CA LYS A 239 -7.06 -0.92 19.56
C LYS A 239 -5.65 -1.06 20.14
N LEU A 240 -4.93 -2.12 19.76
CA LEU A 240 -3.54 -2.31 20.18
C LEU A 240 -2.65 -1.15 19.74
N LEU A 241 -2.83 -0.64 18.52
CA LEU A 241 -2.08 0.52 18.04
C LEU A 241 -2.34 1.79 18.86
N GLU A 242 -3.59 2.01 19.26
CA GLU A 242 -3.97 3.10 20.18
C GLU A 242 -3.29 2.94 21.54
N ASP A 243 -3.31 1.72 22.08
CA ASP A 243 -2.73 1.41 23.40
C ASP A 243 -1.21 1.53 23.41
N LEU A 244 -0.51 1.13 22.33
CA LEU A 244 0.95 1.20 22.20
C LEU A 244 1.49 2.63 22.08
N HIS A 245 0.69 3.55 21.54
CA HIS A 245 1.14 4.92 21.26
C HIS A 245 0.45 5.98 22.13
N HIS A 246 -0.56 5.59 22.92
CA HIS A 246 -1.30 6.48 23.81
C HIS A 246 -1.87 7.71 23.10
N MET A 247 -2.37 7.54 21.87
CA MET A 247 -2.92 8.60 21.06
C MET A 247 -4.08 8.11 20.19
N PRO A 248 -5.00 9.00 19.76
CA PRO A 248 -6.13 8.60 18.94
C PRO A 248 -5.68 7.89 17.65
N VAL A 249 -6.27 6.73 17.38
CA VAL A 249 -6.13 5.99 16.12
C VAL A 249 -7.47 6.01 15.41
N LEU A 250 -7.52 6.65 14.24
CA LEU A 250 -8.75 6.73 13.44
C LEU A 250 -8.62 5.92 12.15
N PRO A 251 -9.39 4.84 11.99
CA PRO A 251 -9.54 4.20 10.68
C PRO A 251 -10.15 5.17 9.65
N THR A 252 -9.63 5.14 8.44
CA THR A 252 -10.18 5.85 7.27
C THR A 252 -11.15 4.99 6.45
N GLY A 253 -11.48 3.80 6.95
CA GLY A 253 -12.06 2.75 6.14
C GLY A 253 -11.02 2.15 5.20
N LEU A 254 -11.46 1.23 4.35
CA LEU A 254 -10.58 0.61 3.34
C LEU A 254 -10.43 1.48 2.09
N MET A 255 -11.28 2.50 1.94
CA MET A 255 -11.33 3.35 0.73
C MET A 255 -11.27 2.49 -0.54
N PRO A 256 -12.22 1.55 -0.74
CA PRO A 256 -12.23 0.73 -1.95
C PRO A 256 -12.35 1.66 -3.16
N PRO A 257 -11.51 1.47 -4.20
CA PRO A 257 -11.55 2.31 -5.37
C PRO A 257 -12.87 2.11 -6.14
N LEU A 258 -13.30 3.15 -6.84
CA LEU A 258 -14.48 3.07 -7.70
C LEU A 258 -14.09 2.45 -9.04
N VAL A 259 -14.94 1.56 -9.56
CA VAL A 259 -14.81 1.07 -10.94
C VAL A 259 -15.26 2.20 -11.88
N GLU A 260 -14.33 2.80 -12.62
CA GLU A 260 -14.66 3.86 -13.57
C GLU A 260 -15.51 3.29 -14.74
N SER A 261 -16.70 3.85 -14.93
CA SER A 261 -17.70 3.32 -15.87
C SER A 261 -17.68 3.94 -17.26
N SER A 262 -17.00 5.07 -17.53
CA SER A 262 -17.26 5.84 -18.78
C SER A 262 -16.05 6.25 -19.63
N SER A 263 -14.86 6.40 -19.05
CA SER A 263 -13.63 6.84 -19.77
C SER A 263 -12.99 5.69 -20.55
N ASP A 264 -12.91 4.53 -19.91
CA ASP A 264 -12.15 3.37 -20.38
C ASP A 264 -12.95 2.39 -21.25
N GLU A 265 -14.26 2.59 -21.47
CA GLU A 265 -15.03 1.69 -22.36
C GLU A 265 -14.60 1.79 -23.83
N LYS A 266 -14.01 2.92 -24.22
CA LYS A 266 -13.44 3.13 -25.56
C LYS A 266 -11.95 2.78 -25.65
N ASN A 267 -11.35 2.31 -24.55
CA ASN A 267 -9.95 1.93 -24.53
C ASN A 267 -9.79 0.59 -25.26
N GLU A 268 -9.11 0.59 -26.40
CA GLU A 268 -8.88 -0.61 -27.23
C GLU A 268 -8.28 -1.77 -26.42
N SER A 269 -7.36 -1.48 -25.50
CA SER A 269 -6.79 -2.52 -24.63
C SER A 269 -7.83 -3.19 -23.74
N TRP A 270 -8.77 -2.42 -23.19
CA TRP A 270 -9.84 -2.97 -22.36
C TRP A 270 -10.82 -3.80 -23.20
N ILE A 271 -11.13 -3.37 -24.42
CA ILE A 271 -12.05 -4.09 -25.32
C ILE A 271 -11.50 -5.50 -25.58
N SER A 272 -10.24 -5.61 -26.02
CA SER A 272 -9.62 -6.92 -26.29
C SER A 272 -9.49 -7.80 -25.04
N ILE A 273 -9.16 -7.21 -23.89
CA ILE A 273 -9.11 -7.95 -22.62
C ILE A 273 -10.51 -8.48 -22.26
N LYS A 274 -11.54 -7.64 -22.37
CA LYS A 274 -12.91 -8.00 -22.03
C LYS A 274 -13.44 -9.12 -22.94
N GLU A 275 -13.22 -9.02 -24.25
CA GLU A 275 -13.63 -10.07 -25.21
C GLU A 275 -13.05 -11.44 -24.83
N TRP A 276 -11.77 -11.50 -24.49
CA TRP A 276 -11.16 -12.75 -24.03
C TRP A 276 -11.72 -13.25 -22.69
N LEU A 277 -12.01 -12.33 -21.76
CA LEU A 277 -12.60 -12.67 -20.47
C LEU A 277 -14.05 -13.18 -20.59
N ASP A 278 -14.83 -12.64 -21.53
CA ASP A 278 -16.24 -13.02 -21.80
C ASP A 278 -16.35 -14.46 -22.34
N GLU A 279 -15.32 -14.98 -23.00
CA GLU A 279 -15.30 -16.35 -23.53
C GLU A 279 -15.05 -17.42 -22.46
N LYS A 280 -14.65 -17.03 -21.24
CA LYS A 280 -14.28 -17.97 -20.18
C LYS A 280 -15.43 -18.23 -19.22
N PRO A 281 -15.53 -19.46 -18.67
CA PRO A 281 -16.52 -19.75 -17.64
C PRO A 281 -16.41 -18.83 -16.41
N LYS A 282 -17.54 -18.64 -15.74
CA LYS A 282 -17.61 -17.87 -14.51
C LYS A 282 -16.66 -18.41 -13.45
N GLY A 283 -15.86 -17.53 -12.85
CA GLY A 283 -14.95 -17.87 -11.76
C GLY A 283 -13.85 -18.87 -12.13
N SER A 284 -13.48 -19.02 -13.40
CA SER A 284 -12.45 -19.98 -13.83
C SER A 284 -11.04 -19.41 -13.92
N ILE A 285 -10.89 -18.09 -14.01
CA ILE A 285 -9.61 -17.44 -14.30
C ILE A 285 -8.90 -17.01 -13.02
N VAL A 286 -7.60 -17.29 -12.95
CA VAL A 286 -6.68 -16.68 -11.97
C VAL A 286 -6.15 -15.38 -12.54
N TYR A 287 -6.48 -14.25 -11.92
CA TYR A 287 -5.79 -13.00 -12.22
C TYR A 287 -4.44 -13.00 -11.49
N VAL A 288 -3.34 -12.67 -12.18
CA VAL A 288 -1.98 -12.66 -11.63
C VAL A 288 -1.40 -11.26 -11.78
N ALA A 289 -1.16 -10.58 -10.66
CA ALA A 289 -0.50 -9.27 -10.66
C ALA A 289 0.30 -9.04 -9.37
N LEU A 290 1.60 -8.80 -9.52
CA LEU A 290 2.54 -8.64 -8.40
C LEU A 290 2.80 -7.18 -8.02
N GLY A 291 1.95 -6.25 -8.48
CA GLY A 291 2.14 -4.82 -8.25
C GLY A 291 3.18 -4.18 -9.18
N SER A 292 3.30 -2.86 -9.12
CA SER A 292 4.24 -2.09 -9.96
C SER A 292 5.58 -1.80 -9.28
N GLU A 293 5.69 -2.04 -7.97
CA GLU A 293 6.88 -1.74 -7.17
C GLU A 293 7.71 -2.99 -6.85
N VAL A 294 7.21 -4.19 -7.18
CA VAL A 294 7.94 -5.45 -6.99
C VAL A 294 8.80 -5.70 -8.22
N THR A 295 10.10 -5.90 -7.98
CA THR A 295 11.03 -6.45 -8.96
C THR A 295 11.25 -7.91 -8.63
N VAL A 296 10.92 -8.80 -9.57
CA VAL A 296 11.04 -10.25 -9.42
C VAL A 296 12.22 -10.74 -10.26
N GLY A 297 13.05 -11.63 -9.73
CA GLY A 297 14.19 -12.18 -10.45
C GLY A 297 13.78 -13.08 -11.62
N GLN A 298 14.66 -13.27 -12.60
CA GLN A 298 14.38 -14.11 -13.77
C GLN A 298 14.07 -15.57 -13.39
N SER A 299 14.76 -16.12 -12.39
CA SER A 299 14.48 -17.48 -11.89
C SER A 299 13.08 -17.60 -11.29
N GLU A 300 12.68 -16.63 -10.47
CA GLU A 300 11.35 -16.56 -9.86
C GLU A 300 10.25 -16.41 -10.93
N ILE A 301 10.48 -15.61 -11.97
CA ILE A 301 9.57 -15.49 -13.12
C ILE A 301 9.42 -16.83 -13.86
N ASN A 302 10.52 -17.57 -14.05
CA ASN A 302 10.48 -18.89 -14.69
C ASN A 302 9.65 -19.88 -13.87
N GLU A 303 9.85 -19.92 -12.54
CA GLU A 303 9.08 -20.78 -11.63
C GLU A 303 7.60 -20.38 -11.60
N LEU A 304 7.28 -19.08 -11.60
CA LEU A 304 5.90 -18.60 -11.69
C LEU A 304 5.24 -19.02 -13.02
N ALA A 305 5.93 -18.82 -14.14
CA ALA A 305 5.43 -19.21 -15.46
C ALA A 305 5.16 -20.72 -15.52
N HIS A 306 6.16 -21.54 -15.18
CA HIS A 306 6.01 -22.99 -15.16
C HIS A 306 4.94 -23.45 -14.18
N GLY A 307 4.81 -22.80 -13.01
CA GLY A 307 3.75 -23.12 -12.06
C GLY A 307 2.35 -22.81 -12.59
N LEU A 308 2.18 -21.70 -13.31
CA LEU A 308 0.91 -21.38 -13.98
C LEU A 308 0.58 -22.41 -15.07
N GLU A 309 1.54 -22.78 -15.91
CA GLU A 309 1.40 -23.84 -16.93
C GLU A 309 0.99 -25.18 -16.28
N LEU A 310 1.76 -25.64 -15.28
CA LEU A 310 1.50 -26.90 -14.54
C LEU A 310 0.18 -26.90 -13.77
N SER A 311 -0.32 -25.73 -13.38
CA SER A 311 -1.60 -25.61 -12.67
C SER A 311 -2.79 -26.06 -13.54
N GLY A 312 -2.67 -25.97 -14.87
CA GLY A 312 -3.76 -26.19 -15.83
C GLY A 312 -4.95 -25.22 -15.67
N SER A 313 -4.89 -24.27 -14.75
CA SER A 313 -5.96 -23.30 -14.53
C SER A 313 -5.84 -22.14 -15.53
N PRO A 314 -6.96 -21.65 -16.10
CA PRO A 314 -6.92 -20.47 -16.93
C PRO A 314 -6.37 -19.25 -16.16
N PHE A 315 -5.54 -18.43 -16.80
CA PHE A 315 -4.91 -17.28 -16.13
C PHE A 315 -4.86 -16.04 -17.00
N PHE A 316 -4.91 -14.88 -16.34
CA PHE A 316 -4.58 -13.59 -16.94
C PHE A 316 -3.45 -12.96 -16.13
N TRP A 317 -2.24 -12.93 -16.70
CA TRP A 317 -1.04 -12.48 -15.99
C TRP A 317 -0.55 -11.13 -16.49
N VAL A 318 -0.52 -10.14 -15.61
CA VAL A 318 0.08 -8.84 -15.88
C VAL A 318 1.57 -8.88 -15.52
N LEU A 319 2.43 -8.76 -16.53
CA LEU A 319 3.88 -8.74 -16.38
C LEU A 319 4.45 -7.41 -16.86
N ARG A 320 4.60 -6.45 -15.95
CA ARG A 320 5.12 -5.11 -16.29
C ARG A 320 6.64 -5.10 -16.32
N LYS A 321 7.20 -4.32 -17.26
CA LYS A 321 8.64 -4.05 -17.34
C LYS A 321 9.01 -2.87 -16.41
N PRO A 322 10.18 -2.93 -15.73
CA PRO A 322 10.71 -1.77 -15.00
C PRO A 322 10.95 -0.58 -15.94
N THR A 323 10.56 0.63 -15.50
CA THR A 323 10.58 1.86 -16.34
C THR A 323 11.96 2.46 -16.60
N ARG A 324 13.00 2.04 -15.88
CA ARG A 324 14.35 2.66 -15.90
C ARG A 324 15.51 1.72 -16.18
N SER A 325 15.27 0.43 -16.50
CA SER A 325 16.35 -0.50 -16.85
C SER A 325 16.86 -0.22 -18.27
N GLY A 326 17.77 0.74 -18.38
CA GLY A 326 18.45 1.10 -19.63
C GLY A 326 19.49 0.09 -20.12
N ASN A 327 19.78 -0.97 -19.36
CA ASN A 327 20.58 -2.12 -19.80
C ASN A 327 20.44 -3.27 -18.78
N THR A 328 20.44 -4.49 -19.32
CA THR A 328 20.45 -5.84 -18.69
C THR A 328 19.14 -6.39 -18.12
N ASP A 329 18.74 -7.48 -18.79
CA ASP A 329 17.68 -8.47 -18.60
C ASP A 329 16.24 -7.99 -18.75
N LEU A 330 15.78 -8.02 -20.01
CA LEU A 330 14.36 -8.20 -20.29
C LEU A 330 13.91 -9.39 -19.44
N ILE A 331 12.94 -9.19 -18.54
CA ILE A 331 12.25 -10.33 -17.96
C ILE A 331 11.66 -11.10 -19.14
N GLU A 332 12.24 -12.26 -19.43
CA GLU A 332 11.88 -13.11 -20.54
C GLU A 332 10.99 -14.24 -20.00
N LEU A 333 9.91 -14.52 -20.70
CA LEU A 333 9.13 -15.71 -20.41
C LEU A 333 9.92 -16.93 -20.89
N PRO A 334 9.78 -18.10 -20.25
CA PRO A 334 10.43 -19.32 -20.72
C PRO A 334 10.14 -19.59 -22.20
N ASP A 335 11.13 -20.12 -22.92
CA ASP A 335 11.03 -20.37 -24.36
C ASP A 335 9.74 -21.10 -24.73
N GLY A 336 8.95 -20.51 -25.64
CA GLY A 336 7.68 -21.07 -26.12
C GLY A 336 6.52 -21.07 -25.12
N PHE A 337 6.64 -20.42 -23.96
CA PHE A 337 5.61 -20.40 -22.92
C PHE A 337 4.26 -19.86 -23.43
N GLU A 338 4.26 -18.72 -24.12
CA GLU A 338 3.02 -18.10 -24.64
C GLU A 338 2.33 -19.01 -25.68
N GLU A 339 3.10 -19.77 -26.47
CA GLU A 339 2.54 -20.72 -27.46
C GLU A 339 1.95 -21.96 -26.77
N ARG A 340 2.66 -22.53 -25.78
CA ARG A 340 2.16 -23.71 -25.04
C ARG A 340 0.93 -23.41 -24.21
N THR A 341 0.78 -22.18 -23.73
CA THR A 341 -0.31 -21.76 -22.85
C THR A 341 -1.40 -20.94 -23.56
N LYS A 342 -1.37 -20.80 -24.89
CA LYS A 342 -2.31 -19.95 -25.65
C LYS A 342 -3.79 -20.25 -25.41
N ASP A 343 -4.13 -21.52 -25.19
CA ASP A 343 -5.50 -21.96 -24.91
C ASP A 343 -5.86 -21.85 -23.42
N GLN A 344 -4.85 -21.72 -22.57
CA GLN A 344 -4.96 -21.65 -21.11
C GLN A 344 -5.02 -20.19 -20.61
N GLY A 345 -4.13 -19.30 -21.06
CA GLY A 345 -3.99 -17.98 -20.47
C GLY A 345 -3.32 -16.94 -21.35
N ILE A 346 -3.33 -15.69 -20.87
CA ILE A 346 -2.69 -14.55 -21.53
C ILE A 346 -1.66 -13.93 -20.60
N VAL A 347 -0.51 -13.54 -21.15
CA VAL A 347 0.45 -12.63 -20.50
C VAL A 347 0.34 -11.23 -21.11
N TRP A 348 -0.02 -10.26 -20.28
CA TRP A 348 -0.21 -8.87 -20.68
C TRP A 348 0.95 -8.00 -20.19
N LYS A 349 1.71 -7.41 -21.13
CA LYS A 349 2.99 -6.74 -20.86
C LYS A 349 2.89 -5.21 -20.67
N SER A 350 1.69 -4.65 -20.78
CA SER A 350 1.45 -3.21 -20.62
C SER A 350 0.48 -2.90 -19.47
N TRP A 351 0.11 -1.63 -19.30
CA TRP A 351 -0.88 -1.25 -18.30
C TRP A 351 -2.23 -1.92 -18.59
N VAL A 352 -2.98 -2.23 -17.52
CA VAL A 352 -4.33 -2.79 -17.59
C VAL A 352 -5.25 -2.06 -16.61
N PRO A 353 -6.56 -1.99 -16.91
CA PRO A 353 -7.58 -1.53 -15.96
C PRO A 353 -7.86 -2.64 -14.93
N GLN A 354 -6.94 -2.83 -13.97
CA GLN A 354 -6.96 -3.93 -13.00
C GLN A 354 -8.33 -4.09 -12.31
N LEU A 355 -8.96 -3.01 -11.88
CA LEU A 355 -10.28 -3.05 -11.23
C LEU A 355 -11.37 -3.60 -12.15
N LYS A 356 -11.33 -3.29 -13.45
CA LYS A 356 -12.29 -3.84 -14.40
C LYS A 356 -12.10 -5.33 -14.60
N ILE A 357 -10.84 -5.78 -14.70
CA ILE A 357 -10.51 -7.21 -14.78
C ILE A 357 -11.02 -7.92 -13.52
N LEU A 358 -10.65 -7.44 -12.32
CA LEU A 358 -11.10 -8.01 -11.06
C LEU A 358 -12.63 -7.98 -10.90
N SER A 359 -13.33 -7.00 -11.46
CA SER A 359 -14.81 -6.97 -11.42
C SER A 359 -15.48 -7.98 -12.38
N HIS A 360 -14.72 -8.58 -13.29
CA HIS A 360 -15.26 -9.47 -14.32
C HIS A 360 -15.66 -10.83 -13.74
N GLU A 361 -16.80 -11.37 -14.17
CA GLU A 361 -17.37 -12.58 -13.58
C GLU A 361 -16.54 -13.85 -13.82
N SER A 362 -15.70 -13.87 -14.86
CA SER A 362 -14.80 -14.99 -15.15
C SER A 362 -13.59 -15.07 -14.21
N ILE A 363 -13.26 -14.01 -13.47
CA ILE A 363 -12.21 -14.06 -12.44
C ILE A 363 -12.73 -14.87 -11.25
N GLY A 364 -11.94 -15.86 -10.82
CA GLY A 364 -12.25 -16.73 -9.68
C GLY A 364 -11.21 -16.72 -8.56
N GLY A 365 -10.05 -16.10 -8.77
CA GLY A 365 -9.00 -15.97 -7.77
C GLY A 365 -7.95 -14.94 -8.16
N PHE A 366 -7.20 -14.45 -7.18
CA PHE A 366 -6.19 -13.42 -7.37
C PHE A 366 -4.84 -13.84 -6.79
N LEU A 367 -3.86 -14.08 -7.66
CA LEU A 367 -2.46 -14.22 -7.28
C LEU A 367 -1.81 -12.85 -7.16
N THR A 368 -1.40 -12.50 -5.95
CA THR A 368 -0.96 -11.15 -5.59
C THR A 368 0.29 -11.15 -4.72
N HIS A 369 1.07 -10.08 -4.84
CA HIS A 369 2.18 -9.75 -3.95
C HIS A 369 1.79 -9.37 -2.52
N CYS A 370 0.50 -9.36 -2.17
CA CYS A 370 0.00 -9.02 -0.83
C CYS A 370 0.20 -7.56 -0.41
N GLY A 371 0.42 -6.63 -1.35
CA GLY A 371 0.33 -5.21 -1.07
C GLY A 371 -1.10 -4.84 -0.65
N TRP A 372 -1.23 -4.00 0.38
CA TRP A 372 -2.52 -3.74 1.03
C TRP A 372 -3.61 -3.20 0.08
N SER A 373 -3.25 -2.34 -0.88
CA SER A 373 -4.18 -1.91 -1.93
C SER A 373 -4.70 -3.08 -2.76
N SER A 374 -3.82 -3.99 -3.21
CA SER A 374 -4.25 -5.15 -4.00
C SER A 374 -5.09 -6.13 -3.19
N ILE A 375 -4.80 -6.32 -1.89
CA ILE A 375 -5.66 -7.10 -1.00
C ILE A 375 -7.07 -6.51 -0.95
N ILE A 376 -7.18 -5.18 -0.80
CA ILE A 376 -8.48 -4.49 -0.79
C ILE A 376 -9.23 -4.72 -2.10
N GLU A 377 -8.55 -4.56 -3.24
CA GLU A 377 -9.13 -4.76 -4.58
C GLU A 377 -9.54 -6.21 -4.86
N GLY A 378 -8.80 -7.20 -4.37
CA GLY A 378 -9.18 -8.60 -4.50
C GLY A 378 -10.42 -8.95 -3.67
N LEU A 379 -10.37 -8.63 -2.38
CA LEU A 379 -11.42 -9.00 -1.44
C LEU A 379 -12.71 -8.20 -1.62
N MET A 380 -12.67 -6.97 -2.14
CA MET A 380 -13.90 -6.23 -2.47
C MET A 380 -14.76 -6.94 -3.52
N PHE A 381 -14.15 -7.73 -4.42
CA PHE A 381 -14.89 -8.57 -5.37
C PHE A 381 -15.06 -10.01 -4.89
N GLY A 382 -14.63 -10.32 -3.67
CA GLY A 382 -14.76 -11.65 -3.07
C GLY A 382 -13.80 -12.70 -3.63
N HIS A 383 -12.69 -12.28 -4.24
CA HIS A 383 -11.71 -13.20 -4.80
C HIS A 383 -10.84 -13.80 -3.70
N PRO A 384 -10.69 -15.15 -3.65
CA PRO A 384 -9.69 -15.76 -2.79
C PRO A 384 -8.28 -15.32 -3.21
N LEU A 385 -7.38 -15.20 -2.25
CA LEU A 385 -6.02 -14.75 -2.50
C LEU A 385 -5.05 -15.94 -2.61
N ILE A 386 -4.19 -15.90 -3.62
CA ILE A 386 -3.00 -16.75 -3.73
C ILE A 386 -1.82 -15.82 -3.48
N MET A 387 -1.27 -15.90 -2.27
CA MET A 387 -0.41 -14.88 -1.71
C MET A 387 1.05 -15.22 -1.97
N LEU A 388 1.76 -14.30 -2.60
CA LEU A 388 3.17 -14.44 -2.95
C LEU A 388 3.92 -13.17 -2.53
N PRO A 389 4.20 -12.97 -1.23
CA PRO A 389 4.79 -11.74 -0.71
C PRO A 389 6.25 -11.56 -1.15
N PHE A 390 6.70 -10.31 -1.27
CA PHE A 390 8.07 -9.95 -1.67
C PHE A 390 8.71 -8.85 -0.82
N LEU A 391 7.92 -7.92 -0.27
CA LEU A 391 8.43 -6.70 0.36
C LEU A 391 7.85 -6.50 1.77
N VAL A 392 8.69 -5.99 2.67
CA VAL A 392 8.35 -5.24 3.90
C VAL A 392 7.15 -5.78 4.71
N ASP A 393 5.94 -5.35 4.41
CA ASP A 393 4.71 -5.66 5.14
C ASP A 393 3.97 -6.89 4.60
N GLN A 394 4.27 -7.30 3.37
CA GLN A 394 3.52 -8.28 2.61
C GLN A 394 3.54 -9.66 3.25
N GLY A 395 4.65 -10.06 3.89
CA GLY A 395 4.77 -11.31 4.64
C GLY A 395 3.80 -11.37 5.81
N LEU A 396 3.73 -10.31 6.62
CA LEU A 396 2.77 -10.20 7.72
C LEU A 396 1.33 -10.20 7.19
N ASN A 397 1.08 -9.49 6.08
CA ASN A 397 -0.23 -9.49 5.43
C ASN A 397 -0.65 -10.90 5.05
N ALA A 398 0.27 -11.67 4.44
CA ALA A 398 0.00 -13.06 4.06
C ALA A 398 -0.36 -13.93 5.27
N ARG A 399 0.37 -13.81 6.38
CA ARG A 399 0.07 -14.60 7.60
C ARG A 399 -1.30 -14.31 8.19
N ILE A 400 -1.66 -13.02 8.29
CA ILE A 400 -2.96 -12.63 8.85
C ILE A 400 -4.12 -13.07 7.93
N LEU A 401 -3.96 -12.93 6.63
CA LEU A 401 -4.99 -13.25 5.65
C LEU A 401 -5.18 -14.77 5.49
N GLU A 402 -4.09 -15.52 5.57
CA GLU A 402 -4.10 -16.99 5.63
C GLU A 402 -4.79 -17.48 6.90
N ASP A 403 -4.51 -16.87 8.06
CA ASP A 403 -5.15 -17.22 9.33
C ASP A 403 -6.66 -16.97 9.32
N LYS A 404 -7.11 -15.90 8.65
CA LYS A 404 -8.54 -15.67 8.39
C LYS A 404 -9.14 -16.68 7.42
N GLY A 405 -8.32 -17.34 6.61
CA GLY A 405 -8.74 -18.33 5.61
C GLY A 405 -9.35 -17.70 4.36
N VAL A 406 -8.95 -16.48 4.00
CA VAL A 406 -9.38 -15.83 2.73
C VAL A 406 -8.38 -16.02 1.59
N GLY A 407 -7.27 -16.70 1.87
CA GLY A 407 -6.27 -17.06 0.89
C GLY A 407 -5.30 -18.10 1.44
N ILE A 408 -4.34 -18.48 0.62
CA ILE A 408 -3.19 -19.29 1.02
C ILE A 408 -1.91 -18.56 0.69
N ASP A 409 -0.89 -18.74 1.51
CA ASP A 409 0.46 -18.30 1.18
C ASP A 409 1.21 -19.37 0.40
N VAL A 410 1.79 -19.00 -0.74
CA VAL A 410 2.56 -19.91 -1.58
C VAL A 410 3.77 -20.39 -0.78
N PRO A 411 3.95 -21.71 -0.63
CA PRO A 411 5.09 -22.25 0.11
C PRO A 411 6.41 -21.78 -0.49
N ARG A 412 7.30 -21.28 0.35
CA ARG A 412 8.65 -20.85 0.00
C ARG A 412 9.67 -21.66 0.80
N ASN A 413 10.88 -21.75 0.28
CA ASN A 413 12.04 -22.19 1.03
C ASN A 413 12.27 -21.22 2.19
N GLU A 414 12.36 -21.75 3.40
CA GLU A 414 12.50 -20.91 4.60
C GLU A 414 13.82 -20.12 4.63
N GLU A 415 14.91 -20.71 4.12
CA GLU A 415 16.26 -20.11 4.18
C GLU A 415 16.45 -18.94 3.20
N ASP A 416 16.11 -19.13 1.93
CA ASP A 416 16.38 -18.16 0.86
C ASP A 416 15.12 -17.49 0.29
N GLY A 417 13.93 -17.93 0.70
CA GLY A 417 12.65 -17.38 0.23
C GLY A 417 12.25 -17.79 -1.19
N SER A 418 13.01 -18.66 -1.87
CA SER A 418 12.67 -19.13 -3.21
C SER A 418 11.36 -19.95 -3.21
N TYR A 419 10.60 -19.89 -4.29
CA TYR A 419 9.44 -20.75 -4.52
C TYR A 419 9.65 -21.58 -5.78
N THR A 420 8.96 -22.71 -5.87
CA THR A 420 9.02 -23.60 -7.02
C THR A 420 7.74 -23.54 -7.84
N SER A 421 7.83 -23.92 -9.10
CA SER A 421 6.69 -24.12 -10.00
C SER A 421 5.66 -25.08 -9.41
N ASP A 422 6.08 -26.15 -8.73
CA ASP A 422 5.17 -27.04 -7.99
C ASP A 422 4.43 -26.31 -6.87
N SER A 423 5.11 -25.47 -6.09
CA SER A 423 4.48 -24.71 -5.00
C SER A 423 3.40 -23.75 -5.54
N VAL A 424 3.67 -23.09 -6.66
CA VAL A 424 2.71 -22.22 -7.36
C VAL A 424 1.56 -23.05 -7.93
N ALA A 425 1.84 -24.14 -8.66
CA ALA A 425 0.85 -24.98 -9.31
C ALA A 425 -0.13 -25.60 -8.30
N ASN A 426 0.40 -26.12 -7.19
CA ASN A 426 -0.39 -26.72 -6.13
C ASN A 426 -1.25 -25.66 -5.42
N SER A 427 -0.69 -24.47 -5.17
CA SER A 427 -1.42 -23.36 -4.56
C SER A 427 -2.60 -22.91 -5.44
N VAL A 428 -2.33 -22.69 -6.73
CA VAL A 428 -3.37 -22.33 -7.72
C VAL A 428 -4.46 -23.40 -7.79
N LYS A 429 -4.09 -24.69 -7.93
CA LYS A 429 -5.05 -25.80 -8.00
C LYS A 429 -5.89 -25.91 -6.74
N LEU A 430 -5.28 -25.76 -5.56
CA LEU A 430 -5.98 -25.82 -4.28
C LEU A 430 -7.06 -24.75 -4.20
N VAL A 431 -6.70 -23.48 -4.46
CA VAL A 431 -7.63 -22.35 -4.37
C VAL A 431 -8.72 -22.40 -5.44
N MET A 432 -8.39 -22.79 -6.67
CA MET A 432 -9.33 -22.71 -7.79
C MET A 432 -10.26 -23.91 -7.88
N VAL A 433 -9.73 -25.13 -7.68
CA VAL A 433 -10.44 -26.39 -7.99
C VAL A 433 -10.54 -27.32 -6.79
N GLY A 434 -9.61 -27.22 -5.83
CA GLY A 434 -9.57 -28.09 -4.65
C GLY A 434 -10.81 -27.97 -3.76
N ASN A 435 -11.17 -29.09 -3.14
CA ASN A 435 -12.26 -29.16 -2.15
C ASN A 435 -11.96 -28.28 -0.94
N ASP A 436 -10.72 -28.31 -0.43
CA ASP A 436 -10.29 -27.48 0.69
C ASP A 436 -10.33 -25.99 0.33
N GLY A 437 -10.04 -25.65 -0.93
CA GLY A 437 -10.17 -24.30 -1.45
C GLY A 437 -11.60 -23.77 -1.50
N LYS A 438 -12.63 -24.62 -1.41
CA LYS A 438 -14.02 -24.18 -1.36
C LYS A 438 -14.29 -23.28 -0.16
N ILE A 439 -13.77 -23.66 1.01
CA ILE A 439 -13.90 -22.88 2.24
C ILE A 439 -13.22 -21.51 2.07
N ILE A 440 -12.07 -21.47 1.42
CA ILE A 440 -11.32 -20.23 1.15
C ILE A 440 -12.13 -19.31 0.22
N ARG A 441 -12.68 -19.86 -0.87
CA ARG A 441 -13.55 -19.12 -1.80
C ARG A 441 -14.81 -18.57 -1.12
N GLU A 442 -15.43 -19.34 -0.23
CA GLU A 442 -16.61 -18.91 0.52
C GLU A 442 -16.26 -17.78 1.50
N LYS A 443 -15.19 -17.94 2.29
CA LYS A 443 -14.73 -16.89 3.21
C LYS A 443 -14.31 -15.60 2.49
N ALA A 444 -13.62 -15.69 1.36
CA ALA A 444 -13.26 -14.51 0.58
C ALA A 444 -14.51 -13.77 0.07
N LYS A 445 -15.53 -14.51 -0.39
CA LYS A 445 -16.83 -13.93 -0.79
C LYS A 445 -17.55 -13.27 0.38
N GLU A 446 -17.57 -13.89 1.55
CA GLU A 446 -18.14 -13.29 2.77
C GLU A 446 -17.44 -11.97 3.11
N MET A 447 -16.11 -11.94 2.98
CA MET A 447 -15.28 -10.76 3.25
C MET A 447 -15.63 -9.55 2.36
N SER A 448 -16.15 -9.79 1.15
CA SER A 448 -16.60 -8.72 0.25
C SER A 448 -17.69 -7.82 0.87
N SER A 449 -18.51 -8.37 1.78
CA SER A 449 -19.55 -7.62 2.50
C SER A 449 -19.00 -6.49 3.38
N ILE A 450 -17.72 -6.58 3.76
CA ILE A 450 -16.99 -5.54 4.50
C ILE A 450 -16.19 -4.70 3.50
N PHE A 451 -15.45 -5.34 2.60
CA PHE A 451 -14.50 -4.67 1.71
C PHE A 451 -15.15 -3.78 0.66
N ASN A 452 -16.33 -4.15 0.17
CA ASN A 452 -17.11 -3.38 -0.79
C ASN A 452 -18.18 -2.48 -0.13
N ASN A 453 -18.23 -2.41 1.20
CA ASN A 453 -19.26 -1.64 1.90
C ASN A 453 -18.95 -0.14 1.88
N LYS A 454 -19.43 0.54 0.84
CA LYS A 454 -19.20 1.97 0.66
C LYS A 454 -19.76 2.82 1.81
N GLU A 455 -20.97 2.53 2.28
CA GLU A 455 -21.59 3.30 3.37
C GLU A 455 -20.77 3.22 4.66
N LEU A 456 -20.25 2.02 4.96
CA LEU A 456 -19.35 1.81 6.08
C LEU A 456 -18.07 2.65 5.95
N HIS A 457 -17.40 2.58 4.79
CA HIS A 457 -16.14 3.29 4.57
C HIS A 457 -16.32 4.81 4.52
N ASP A 458 -17.44 5.30 3.95
CA ASP A 458 -17.77 6.72 3.93
C ASP A 458 -17.97 7.25 5.37
N LYS A 459 -18.58 6.47 6.27
CA LYS A 459 -18.75 6.85 7.69
C LYS A 459 -17.42 7.04 8.42
N TYR A 460 -16.41 6.21 8.13
CA TYR A 460 -15.06 6.39 8.69
C TYR A 460 -14.43 7.72 8.27
N ILE A 461 -14.54 8.05 6.98
CA ILE A 461 -14.06 9.33 6.44
C ILE A 461 -14.79 10.52 7.07
N GLU A 462 -16.12 10.43 7.26
CA GLU A 462 -16.88 11.48 7.94
C GLU A 462 -16.45 11.67 9.40
N ASN A 463 -16.15 10.59 10.11
CA ASN A 463 -15.64 10.65 11.47
C ASN A 463 -14.24 11.29 11.53
N LEU A 464 -13.36 10.96 10.57
CA LEU A 464 -12.07 11.61 10.45
C LEU A 464 -12.22 13.11 10.22
N ILE A 465 -13.10 13.54 9.32
CA ILE A 465 -13.30 14.97 9.03
C ILE A 465 -13.80 15.70 10.28
N LYS A 466 -14.78 15.14 11.00
CA LYS A 466 -15.25 15.70 12.27
C LYS A 466 -14.12 15.79 13.29
N PHE A 467 -13.24 14.79 13.35
CA PHE A 467 -12.06 14.83 14.22
C PHE A 467 -11.14 16.00 13.86
N LEU A 468 -10.82 16.18 12.57
CA LEU A 468 -9.98 17.27 12.07
C LEU A 468 -10.57 18.65 12.39
N GLU A 469 -11.88 18.83 12.24
CA GLU A 469 -12.59 20.08 12.52
C GLU A 469 -12.55 20.45 14.00
N ASN A 470 -12.64 19.45 14.89
CA ASN A 470 -12.75 19.64 16.33
C ASN A 470 -11.39 19.73 17.06
N HIS A 471 -10.32 19.17 16.50
CA HIS A 471 -9.02 19.02 17.19
C HIS A 471 -7.88 19.85 16.59
N ARG A 472 -8.18 20.83 15.72
CA ARG A 472 -7.13 21.73 15.23
C ARG A 472 -6.57 22.59 16.37
N LYS A 473 -5.26 22.84 16.36
CA LYS A 473 -4.67 23.82 17.27
C LYS A 473 -5.15 25.21 16.89
N GLY A 474 -5.53 26.00 17.90
CA GLY A 474 -5.88 27.40 17.69
C GLY A 474 -4.67 28.16 17.13
N LYS A 475 -4.90 29.02 16.14
CA LYS A 475 -3.92 30.03 15.76
C LYS A 475 -3.88 31.04 16.90
N ASN A 476 -2.81 31.04 17.68
CA ASN A 476 -2.56 32.10 18.66
C ASN A 476 -2.40 33.45 17.95
#